data_AF-A0A5D4H7Z7-F1
#
_entry.id   AF-A0A5D4H7Z7-F1
#
_cell.length_a   1.000
_cell.length_b   1.000
_cell.length_c   1.000
_cell.angle_alpha   90.00
_cell.angle_beta   90.00
_cell.angle_gamma   90.00
#
_symmetry.space_group_name_H-M   'P 1'
#
loop_
_entity.id
_entity.type
_entity.pdbx_description
1 polymer ?
#
loop_
_entity_poly.entity_id
_entity_poly.type
_entity_poly.pdbx_seq_one_letter_code
_entity_poly.pdbx_strand_id
1 'polypeptide(L)'
;MSGRTRTYRPGFFARFLPSGRWKLTLNASTPKIVRLVSGGSIDLPCVDVIAISVSKALLWHCVEVRSSHRVDSLACLGEQAAVQLAADLYGFINSHLFELVASEADRLHEVDIRLRAITERRRQYLAHADLARAIAAVPGKAAAALSHPLFDPEMMPSHLKAALPSSFAFLTDPTVRHRYNDEFVSAELARCGPFFDDLDGRSLSDQQREACIRLEDNNLLVASAGSGKSATMVGKVAYVLDRQLHHPEEILVLAFNKSAAEELKERISRQLGVDAANLECRVTTFHALGRGIIEETAGRPPQLADWVDHPAGEAKVIEQIIEELLDSDPEFARLWVDLLVLHPKADIPAEVFDTKADHERYLSVRRQKGRATIGTLAGT
;
A
#
# COMPACT_ATOMS: atom_id res chain seq x y z
N MET A 1 -16.23 -12.64 -29.01
CA MET A 1 -15.81 -11.58 -29.96
C MET A 1 -15.54 -12.19 -31.33
N SER A 2 -15.91 -11.50 -32.41
CA SER A 2 -15.63 -11.89 -33.80
C SER A 2 -14.14 -12.22 -33.99
N GLY A 3 -13.84 -13.42 -34.54
CA GLY A 3 -12.51 -14.06 -34.59
C GLY A 3 -11.46 -13.41 -35.49
N ARG A 4 -11.39 -12.08 -35.52
CA ARG A 4 -10.38 -11.34 -36.29
C ARG A 4 -9.17 -11.03 -35.42
N THR A 5 -8.00 -11.43 -35.91
CA THR A 5 -6.71 -10.98 -35.35
C THR A 5 -6.62 -9.46 -35.43
N ARG A 6 -6.30 -8.80 -34.31
CA ARG A 6 -6.07 -7.35 -34.26
C ARG A 6 -4.59 -7.08 -34.15
N THR A 7 -4.12 -6.05 -34.85
CA THR A 7 -2.72 -5.65 -34.87
C THR A 7 -2.62 -4.15 -34.59
N TYR A 8 -1.79 -3.78 -33.62
CA TYR A 8 -1.52 -2.40 -33.23
C TYR A 8 -0.07 -2.07 -33.52
N ARG A 9 0.14 -0.83 -33.99
CA ARG A 9 1.45 -0.25 -34.26
C ARG A 9 1.32 1.27 -34.27
N PRO A 10 2.40 2.00 -33.96
CA PRO A 10 2.43 3.45 -34.09
C PRO A 10 2.13 3.92 -35.52
N GLY A 11 1.69 5.18 -35.64
CA GLY A 11 1.42 5.83 -36.93
C GLY A 11 2.64 5.86 -37.86
N PHE A 12 2.44 6.11 -39.15
CA PHE A 12 3.50 5.99 -40.16
C PHE A 12 4.80 6.76 -39.81
N PHE A 13 4.68 8.04 -39.43
CA PHE A 13 5.83 8.87 -39.05
C PHE A 13 6.46 8.46 -37.72
N ALA A 14 5.65 7.94 -36.79
CA ALA A 14 6.07 7.46 -35.48
C ALA A 14 7.11 6.34 -35.55
N ARG A 15 6.93 5.45 -36.53
CA ARG A 15 7.70 4.22 -36.67
C ARG A 15 9.17 4.45 -37.03
N PHE A 16 9.51 5.66 -37.46
CA PHE A 16 10.90 6.06 -37.71
C PHE A 16 11.63 6.42 -36.41
N LEU A 17 10.91 6.73 -35.33
CA LEU A 17 11.48 6.94 -34.00
C LEU A 17 11.84 5.58 -33.36
N PRO A 18 12.96 5.47 -32.62
CA PRO A 18 13.31 4.24 -31.90
C PRO A 18 12.18 3.73 -30.98
N SER A 19 11.49 4.64 -30.28
CA SER A 19 10.35 4.35 -29.40
C SER A 19 9.07 3.92 -30.13
N GLY A 20 8.99 4.13 -31.45
CA GLY A 20 7.84 3.75 -32.27
C GLY A 20 8.00 2.41 -33.00
N ARG A 21 9.10 1.67 -32.75
CA ARG A 21 9.41 0.39 -33.41
C ARG A 21 8.84 -0.82 -32.67
N TRP A 22 7.52 -0.86 -32.58
CA TRP A 22 6.84 -2.01 -32.00
C TRP A 22 5.59 -2.42 -32.79
N LYS A 23 5.21 -3.68 -32.65
CA LYS A 23 3.97 -4.24 -33.17
C LYS A 23 3.37 -5.18 -32.13
N LEU A 24 2.13 -4.94 -31.74
CA LEU A 24 1.37 -5.81 -30.85
C LEU A 24 0.27 -6.54 -31.62
N THR A 25 0.11 -7.83 -31.39
CA THR A 25 -0.90 -8.66 -32.07
C THR A 25 -1.72 -9.44 -31.06
N LEU A 26 -3.05 -9.28 -31.15
CA LEU A 26 -4.05 -10.04 -30.41
C LEU A 26 -4.72 -11.02 -31.36
N ASN A 27 -4.35 -12.29 -31.27
CA ASN A 27 -4.82 -13.32 -32.19
C ASN A 27 -5.93 -14.15 -31.53
N ALA A 28 -7.12 -14.12 -32.12
CA ALA A 28 -8.27 -14.90 -31.66
C ALA A 28 -8.04 -16.42 -31.73
N SER A 29 -7.13 -16.90 -32.59
CA SER A 29 -6.76 -18.33 -32.68
C SER A 29 -5.79 -18.77 -31.58
N THR A 30 -5.15 -17.82 -30.89
CA THR A 30 -4.27 -18.08 -29.73
C THR A 30 -4.63 -17.13 -28.60
N PRO A 31 -5.83 -17.27 -27.99
CA PRO A 31 -6.39 -16.30 -27.05
C PRO A 31 -5.59 -16.17 -25.75
N LYS A 32 -4.68 -17.11 -25.49
CA LYS A 32 -3.82 -17.17 -24.30
C LYS A 32 -2.54 -16.31 -24.37
N ILE A 33 -2.19 -15.74 -25.52
CA ILE A 33 -0.93 -15.03 -25.74
C ILE A 33 -1.16 -13.66 -26.39
N VAL A 34 -0.55 -12.63 -25.81
CA VAL A 34 -0.32 -11.33 -26.44
C VAL A 34 1.05 -11.34 -27.09
N ARG A 35 1.11 -11.19 -28.42
CA ARG A 35 2.39 -11.19 -29.15
C ARG A 35 2.89 -9.77 -29.35
N LEU A 36 4.07 -9.47 -28.82
CA LEU A 36 4.76 -8.18 -28.96
C LEU A 36 6.04 -8.36 -29.76
N VAL A 37 6.26 -7.50 -30.76
CA VAL A 37 7.50 -7.44 -31.52
C VAL A 37 8.15 -6.08 -31.27
N SER A 38 9.31 -6.06 -30.62
CA SER A 38 10.11 -4.86 -30.34
C SER A 38 11.59 -5.28 -30.21
N GLY A 39 12.38 -5.11 -31.28
CA GLY A 39 13.74 -5.65 -31.38
C GLY A 39 13.83 -7.18 -31.52
N GLY A 40 12.90 -7.92 -30.92
CA GLY A 40 12.64 -9.36 -31.08
C GLY A 40 11.16 -9.69 -30.89
N SER A 41 10.76 -10.94 -31.11
CA SER A 41 9.38 -11.41 -30.87
C SER A 41 9.25 -11.97 -29.45
N ILE A 42 8.24 -11.51 -28.73
CA ILE A 42 7.96 -11.87 -27.34
C ILE A 42 6.50 -12.30 -27.26
N ASP A 43 6.27 -13.49 -26.73
CA ASP A 43 4.94 -14.01 -26.46
C ASP A 43 4.68 -13.83 -24.95
N LEU A 44 3.72 -12.97 -24.62
CA LEU A 44 3.30 -12.68 -23.25
C LEU A 44 2.05 -13.51 -22.94
N PRO A 45 2.12 -14.52 -22.05
CA PRO A 45 0.94 -15.22 -21.59
C PRO A 45 -0.03 -14.25 -20.91
N CYS A 46 -1.32 -14.34 -21.24
CA CYS A 46 -2.34 -13.44 -20.67
C CYS A 46 -2.38 -13.49 -19.14
N VAL A 47 -2.12 -14.67 -18.55
CA VAL A 47 -2.07 -14.90 -17.10
C VAL A 47 -0.89 -14.23 -16.40
N ASP A 48 0.14 -13.82 -17.15
CA ASP A 48 1.32 -13.15 -16.60
C ASP A 48 1.20 -11.63 -16.66
N VAL A 49 0.19 -11.08 -17.34
CA VAL A 49 -0.01 -9.64 -17.51
C VAL A 49 -0.81 -9.10 -16.33
N ILE A 50 -0.14 -8.46 -15.38
CA ILE A 50 -0.72 -8.05 -14.10
C ILE A 50 -1.25 -6.61 -14.09
N ALA A 51 -0.81 -5.75 -15.01
CA ALA A 51 -1.32 -4.39 -15.11
C ALA A 51 -1.25 -3.83 -16.53
N ILE A 52 -2.22 -3.00 -16.88
CA ILE A 52 -2.22 -2.19 -18.10
C ILE A 52 -2.51 -0.76 -17.69
N SER A 53 -1.68 0.19 -18.11
CA SER A 53 -1.91 1.62 -17.85
C SER A 53 -1.71 2.45 -19.11
N VAL A 54 -2.40 3.60 -19.16
CA VAL A 54 -2.21 4.61 -20.20
C VAL A 54 -1.57 5.82 -19.56
N SER A 55 -0.38 6.19 -19.98
CA SER A 55 0.27 7.43 -19.56
C SER A 55 0.14 8.52 -20.62
N LYS A 56 -0.21 9.72 -20.16
CA LYS A 56 -0.27 10.92 -20.99
C LYS A 56 1.12 11.50 -21.12
N ALA A 57 1.53 11.84 -22.34
CA ALA A 57 2.73 12.62 -22.58
C ALA A 57 2.44 13.76 -23.57
N LEU A 58 3.34 14.75 -23.60
CA LEU A 58 3.12 16.06 -24.23
C LEU A 58 2.80 15.98 -25.73
N LEU A 59 3.31 14.95 -26.42
CA LEU A 59 3.14 14.77 -27.86
C LEU A 59 2.50 13.42 -28.22
N TRP A 60 2.74 12.38 -27.42
CA TRP A 60 2.26 11.02 -27.69
C TRP A 60 1.91 10.33 -26.38
N HIS A 61 0.87 9.51 -26.41
CA HIS A 61 0.49 8.65 -25.30
C HIS A 61 1.29 7.34 -25.36
N CYS A 62 1.38 6.69 -24.21
CA CYS A 62 2.01 5.38 -24.06
C CYS A 62 1.04 4.42 -23.37
N VAL A 63 0.99 3.18 -23.84
CA VAL A 63 0.34 2.09 -23.10
C VAL A 63 1.45 1.25 -22.47
N GLU A 64 1.45 1.12 -21.16
CA GLU A 64 2.37 0.23 -20.46
C GLU A 64 1.67 -1.09 -20.15
N VAL A 65 2.33 -2.18 -20.52
CA VAL A 65 1.91 -3.53 -20.18
C VAL A 65 2.92 -4.08 -19.18
N ARG A 66 2.47 -4.32 -17.95
CA ARG A 66 3.29 -4.91 -16.89
C ARG A 66 2.96 -6.38 -16.76
N SER A 67 3.99 -7.20 -16.81
CA SER A 67 3.93 -8.62 -16.47
C SER A 67 4.75 -8.93 -15.22
N SER A 68 4.64 -10.16 -14.71
CA SER A 68 5.37 -10.64 -13.52
C SER A 68 6.88 -10.38 -13.56
N HIS A 69 7.48 -10.25 -14.75
CA HIS A 69 8.93 -10.16 -14.92
C HIS A 69 9.43 -8.95 -15.71
N ARG A 70 8.52 -8.17 -16.33
CA ARG A 70 8.92 -7.05 -17.21
C ARG A 70 7.81 -6.03 -17.43
N VAL A 71 8.21 -4.83 -17.82
CA VAL A 71 7.32 -3.74 -18.25
C VAL A 71 7.62 -3.42 -19.71
N ASP A 72 6.59 -3.36 -20.54
CA ASP A 72 6.65 -2.99 -21.95
C ASP A 72 5.94 -1.66 -22.20
N SER A 73 6.67 -0.66 -22.67
CA SER A 73 6.13 0.66 -23.01
C SER A 73 5.83 0.75 -24.50
N LEU A 74 4.54 0.78 -24.84
CA LEU A 74 4.02 0.92 -26.21
C LEU A 74 3.78 2.40 -26.50
N ALA A 75 4.88 3.11 -26.74
CA ALA A 75 4.88 4.56 -26.94
C ALA A 75 4.42 4.96 -28.35
N CYS A 76 4.33 6.27 -28.57
CA CYS A 76 4.02 6.85 -29.86
C CYS A 76 2.61 6.50 -30.37
N LEU A 77 1.62 6.67 -29.49
CA LEU A 77 0.19 6.57 -29.83
C LEU A 77 -0.52 7.92 -29.71
N GLY A 78 -1.53 8.14 -30.54
CA GLY A 78 -2.54 9.17 -30.28
C GLY A 78 -3.43 8.75 -29.09
N GLU A 79 -4.11 9.69 -28.45
CA GLU A 79 -4.94 9.43 -27.26
C GLU A 79 -5.98 8.32 -27.51
N GLN A 80 -6.79 8.45 -28.57
CA GLN A 80 -7.80 7.45 -28.92
C GLN A 80 -7.20 6.07 -29.21
N ALA A 81 -6.04 6.02 -29.86
CA ALA A 81 -5.37 4.76 -30.17
C ALA A 81 -4.82 4.07 -28.91
N ALA A 82 -4.29 4.85 -27.95
CA ALA A 82 -3.82 4.33 -26.67
C ALA A 82 -4.97 3.78 -25.82
N VAL A 83 -6.07 4.53 -25.70
CA VAL A 83 -7.27 4.09 -24.98
C VAL A 83 -7.85 2.83 -25.61
N GLN A 84 -7.98 2.79 -26.94
CA GLN A 84 -8.51 1.62 -27.64
C GLN A 84 -7.60 0.38 -27.48
N LEU A 85 -6.29 0.56 -27.58
CA LEU A 85 -5.32 -0.54 -27.37
C LEU A 85 -5.43 -1.10 -25.94
N ALA A 86 -5.47 -0.22 -24.93
CA ALA A 86 -5.61 -0.65 -23.55
C ALA A 86 -6.94 -1.40 -23.31
N ALA A 87 -8.05 -0.89 -23.82
CA ALA A 87 -9.36 -1.55 -23.73
C ALA A 87 -9.38 -2.92 -24.43
N ASP A 88 -8.76 -3.02 -25.61
CA ASP A 88 -8.72 -4.27 -26.36
C ASP A 88 -7.79 -5.31 -25.72
N LEU A 89 -6.66 -4.89 -25.16
CA LEU A 89 -5.81 -5.75 -24.34
C LEU A 89 -6.55 -6.27 -23.11
N TYR A 90 -7.22 -5.37 -22.38
CA TYR A 90 -7.97 -5.70 -21.18
C TYR A 90 -9.11 -6.69 -21.48
N GLY A 91 -9.86 -6.46 -22.56
CA GLY A 91 -10.91 -7.38 -23.01
C GLY A 91 -10.39 -8.71 -23.54
N PHE A 92 -9.24 -8.73 -24.21
CA PHE A 92 -8.60 -9.96 -24.69
C PHE A 92 -8.13 -10.84 -23.53
N ILE A 93 -7.48 -10.25 -22.53
CA ILE A 93 -7.05 -10.95 -21.32
C ILE A 93 -8.26 -11.50 -20.57
N ASN A 94 -9.26 -10.65 -20.27
CA ASN A 94 -10.46 -11.10 -19.56
C ASN A 94 -11.21 -12.21 -20.30
N SER A 95 -11.31 -12.15 -21.63
CA SER A 95 -11.88 -13.23 -22.42
C SER A 95 -11.17 -14.56 -22.15
N HIS A 96 -9.84 -14.56 -22.10
CA HIS A 96 -9.07 -15.76 -21.78
C HIS A 96 -9.26 -16.20 -20.31
N LEU A 97 -9.28 -15.27 -19.36
CA LEU A 97 -9.53 -15.60 -17.95
C LEU A 97 -10.90 -16.27 -17.77
N PHE A 98 -11.94 -15.81 -18.47
CA PHE A 98 -13.25 -16.45 -18.44
C PHE A 98 -13.26 -17.85 -19.08
N GLU A 99 -12.46 -18.09 -20.12
CA GLU A 99 -12.26 -19.44 -20.66
C GLU A 99 -11.63 -20.36 -19.61
N LEU A 100 -10.65 -19.88 -18.84
CA LEU A 100 -10.04 -20.65 -17.76
C LEU A 100 -11.05 -20.98 -16.66
N VAL A 101 -11.85 -19.99 -16.24
CA VAL A 101 -12.95 -20.18 -15.28
C VAL A 101 -13.95 -21.22 -15.78
N ALA A 102 -14.40 -21.11 -17.03
CA ALA A 102 -15.33 -22.04 -17.63
C ALA A 102 -14.75 -23.46 -17.75
N SER A 103 -13.45 -23.60 -18.02
CA SER A 103 -12.79 -24.90 -18.21
C SER A 103 -12.71 -25.76 -16.95
N GLU A 104 -12.83 -25.15 -15.77
CA GLU A 104 -12.76 -25.86 -14.48
C GLU A 104 -13.90 -25.43 -13.54
N ALA A 105 -15.06 -25.06 -14.09
CA ALA A 105 -16.21 -24.57 -13.32
C ALA A 105 -16.66 -25.55 -12.22
N ASP A 106 -16.60 -26.86 -12.47
CA ASP A 106 -16.96 -27.89 -11.48
C ASP A 106 -16.06 -27.83 -10.22
N ARG A 107 -14.78 -27.48 -10.37
CA ARG A 107 -13.84 -27.36 -9.23
C ARG A 107 -14.17 -26.17 -8.34
N LEU A 108 -14.84 -25.16 -8.88
CA LEU A 108 -15.26 -23.98 -8.13
C LEU A 108 -16.36 -24.29 -7.10
N HIS A 109 -16.95 -25.49 -7.13
CA HIS A 109 -17.84 -25.95 -6.07
C HIS A 109 -17.13 -26.05 -4.70
N GLU A 110 -15.83 -26.35 -4.66
CA GLU A 110 -15.09 -26.33 -3.40
C GLU A 110 -14.96 -24.91 -2.83
N VAL A 111 -14.76 -23.90 -3.70
CA VAL A 111 -14.79 -22.49 -3.30
C VAL A 111 -16.17 -22.12 -2.74
N ASP A 112 -17.26 -22.58 -3.38
CA ASP A 112 -18.63 -22.36 -2.91
C ASP A 112 -18.85 -22.93 -1.50
N ILE A 113 -18.39 -24.16 -1.24
CA ILE A 113 -18.49 -24.77 0.09
C ILE A 113 -17.77 -23.92 1.15
N ARG A 114 -16.56 -23.43 0.84
CA ARG A 114 -15.79 -22.59 1.77
C ARG A 114 -16.44 -21.24 2.02
N LEU A 115 -16.93 -20.58 0.97
CA LEU A 115 -17.65 -19.31 1.10
C LEU A 115 -18.95 -19.48 1.89
N ARG A 116 -19.69 -20.57 1.67
CA ARG A 116 -20.89 -20.89 2.46
C ARG A 116 -20.58 -21.16 3.91
N ALA A 117 -19.48 -21.83 4.24
CA ALA A 117 -19.09 -22.04 5.63
C ALA A 117 -18.91 -20.72 6.42
N ILE A 118 -18.49 -19.65 5.74
CA ILE A 118 -18.35 -18.29 6.30
C ILE A 118 -19.70 -17.56 6.32
N THR A 119 -20.43 -17.62 5.20
CA THR A 119 -21.60 -16.75 4.94
C THR A 119 -22.91 -17.33 5.46
N GLU A 120 -23.02 -18.64 5.62
CA GLU A 120 -24.20 -19.26 6.18
C GLU A 120 -24.40 -18.83 7.63
N ARG A 121 -25.65 -18.44 7.94
CA ARG A 121 -26.06 -17.91 9.26
C ARG A 121 -25.34 -16.62 9.68
N ARG A 122 -24.64 -15.95 8.76
CA ARG A 122 -23.96 -14.66 9.01
C ARG A 122 -23.06 -14.72 10.26
N ARG A 123 -22.20 -15.74 10.34
CA ARG A 123 -21.37 -15.97 11.53
C ARG A 123 -20.17 -15.03 11.62
N GLN A 124 -19.77 -14.44 10.49
CA GLN A 124 -18.54 -13.65 10.38
C GLN A 124 -18.74 -12.50 9.39
N TYR A 125 -18.03 -11.40 9.64
CA TYR A 125 -17.76 -10.36 8.64
C TYR A 125 -17.00 -10.96 7.45
N LEU A 126 -17.42 -10.68 6.21
CA LEU A 126 -16.79 -11.21 5.00
C LEU A 126 -15.82 -10.19 4.42
N ALA A 127 -14.55 -10.32 4.82
CA ALA A 127 -13.46 -9.46 4.35
C ALA A 127 -13.06 -9.79 2.90
N HIS A 128 -12.37 -8.88 2.21
CA HIS A 128 -11.86 -9.17 0.87
C HIS A 128 -10.80 -10.29 0.89
N ALA A 129 -9.97 -10.37 1.94
CA ALA A 129 -9.01 -11.46 2.11
C ALA A 129 -9.68 -12.82 2.31
N ASP A 130 -10.89 -12.90 2.88
CA ASP A 130 -11.63 -14.17 3.01
C ASP A 130 -11.99 -14.75 1.64
N LEU A 131 -12.43 -13.87 0.73
CA LEU A 131 -12.72 -14.22 -0.66
C LEU A 131 -11.46 -14.72 -1.38
N ALA A 132 -10.36 -13.97 -1.26
CA ALA A 132 -9.09 -14.34 -1.85
C ALA A 132 -8.57 -15.68 -1.32
N ARG A 133 -8.65 -15.92 0.00
CA ARG A 133 -8.28 -17.20 0.63
C ARG A 133 -9.15 -18.36 0.16
N ALA A 134 -10.47 -18.15 0.04
CA ALA A 134 -11.38 -19.18 -0.43
C ALA A 134 -11.07 -19.61 -1.87
N ILE A 135 -10.73 -18.66 -2.75
CA ILE A 135 -10.28 -18.95 -4.12
C ILE A 135 -8.92 -19.66 -4.11
N ALA A 136 -7.94 -19.09 -3.41
CA ALA A 136 -6.55 -19.58 -3.40
C ALA A 136 -6.41 -20.98 -2.79
N ALA A 137 -7.36 -21.41 -1.95
CA ALA A 137 -7.38 -22.75 -1.38
C ALA A 137 -7.62 -23.87 -2.40
N VAL A 138 -8.14 -23.54 -3.59
CA VAL A 138 -8.44 -24.53 -4.64
C VAL A 138 -7.41 -24.42 -5.77
N PRO A 139 -6.66 -25.49 -6.08
CA PRO A 139 -5.68 -25.46 -7.16
C PRO A 139 -6.38 -25.50 -8.53
N GLY A 140 -5.88 -24.71 -9.48
CA GLY A 140 -6.38 -24.76 -10.85
C GLY A 140 -6.21 -23.44 -11.59
N LYS A 141 -6.46 -23.50 -12.90
CA LYS A 141 -6.46 -22.35 -13.78
C LYS A 141 -7.65 -21.44 -13.51
N ALA A 142 -8.80 -21.99 -13.12
CA ALA A 142 -9.98 -21.18 -12.76
C ALA A 142 -9.73 -20.33 -11.51
N ALA A 143 -9.16 -20.92 -10.46
CA ALA A 143 -8.80 -20.18 -9.24
C ALA A 143 -7.75 -19.11 -9.53
N ALA A 144 -6.68 -19.45 -10.28
CA ALA A 144 -5.68 -18.49 -10.71
C ALA A 144 -6.28 -17.35 -11.55
N ALA A 145 -7.27 -17.65 -12.41
CA ALA A 145 -7.96 -16.65 -13.21
C ALA A 145 -8.83 -15.71 -12.37
N LEU A 146 -9.53 -16.24 -11.36
CA LEU A 146 -10.35 -15.45 -10.44
C LEU A 146 -9.50 -14.56 -9.52
N SER A 147 -8.30 -15.01 -9.16
CA SER A 147 -7.32 -14.22 -8.39
C SER A 147 -6.48 -13.27 -9.26
N HIS A 148 -6.68 -13.26 -10.58
CA HIS A 148 -5.86 -12.47 -11.48
C HIS A 148 -6.15 -10.97 -11.31
N PRO A 149 -5.14 -10.08 -11.22
CA PRO A 149 -5.36 -8.65 -10.93
C PRO A 149 -6.19 -7.90 -11.98
N LEU A 150 -6.18 -8.36 -13.23
CA LEU A 150 -6.99 -7.79 -14.32
C LEU A 150 -8.35 -8.48 -14.48
N PHE A 151 -8.71 -9.44 -13.62
CA PHE A 151 -10.00 -10.10 -13.70
C PHE A 151 -11.13 -9.10 -13.43
N ASP A 152 -12.04 -8.98 -14.40
CA ASP A 152 -13.15 -8.04 -14.35
C ASP A 152 -14.49 -8.79 -14.38
N PRO A 153 -15.20 -8.88 -13.24
CA PRO A 153 -16.47 -9.59 -13.21
C PRO A 153 -17.56 -8.89 -14.02
N GLU A 154 -17.48 -7.59 -14.30
CA GLU A 154 -18.47 -6.87 -15.10
C GLU A 154 -18.45 -7.35 -16.56
N MET A 155 -17.25 -7.66 -17.08
CA MET A 155 -17.06 -8.17 -18.44
C MET A 155 -17.45 -9.65 -18.62
N MET A 156 -17.72 -10.37 -17.54
CA MET A 156 -18.00 -11.81 -17.61
C MET A 156 -19.32 -12.09 -18.36
N PRO A 157 -19.34 -13.04 -19.31
CA PRO A 157 -20.56 -13.39 -20.04
C PRO A 157 -21.69 -13.89 -19.12
N SER A 158 -22.93 -13.49 -19.42
CA SER A 158 -24.11 -13.82 -18.60
C SER A 158 -24.33 -15.33 -18.40
N HIS A 159 -24.06 -16.14 -19.42
CA HIS A 159 -24.18 -17.60 -19.33
C HIS A 159 -23.14 -18.21 -18.37
N LEU A 160 -21.92 -17.65 -18.33
CA LEU A 160 -20.89 -18.10 -17.39
C LEU A 160 -21.25 -17.68 -15.97
N LYS A 161 -21.70 -16.42 -15.78
CA LYS A 161 -22.22 -15.95 -14.48
C LYS A 161 -23.32 -16.87 -13.95
N ALA A 162 -24.26 -17.28 -14.81
CA ALA A 162 -25.36 -18.17 -14.45
C ALA A 162 -24.93 -19.61 -14.14
N ALA A 163 -23.79 -20.07 -14.67
CA ALA A 163 -23.26 -21.40 -14.42
C ALA A 163 -22.44 -21.48 -13.11
N LEU A 164 -21.96 -20.34 -12.59
CA LEU A 164 -21.22 -20.30 -11.34
C LEU A 164 -22.15 -20.48 -10.12
N PRO A 165 -21.65 -21.08 -9.02
CA PRO A 165 -22.42 -21.17 -7.78
C PRO A 165 -22.83 -19.79 -7.25
N SER A 166 -23.98 -19.69 -6.57
CA SER A 166 -24.54 -18.41 -6.11
C SER A 166 -23.62 -17.63 -5.16
N SER A 167 -22.75 -18.29 -4.40
CA SER A 167 -21.77 -17.63 -3.52
C SER A 167 -20.73 -16.81 -4.31
N PHE A 168 -20.51 -17.10 -5.60
CA PHE A 168 -19.64 -16.29 -6.44
C PHE A 168 -20.18 -14.87 -6.66
N ALA A 169 -21.46 -14.63 -6.36
CA ALA A 169 -21.99 -13.27 -6.33
C ALA A 169 -21.21 -12.35 -5.38
N PHE A 170 -20.61 -12.88 -4.30
CA PHE A 170 -19.71 -12.11 -3.43
C PHE A 170 -18.42 -11.63 -4.10
N LEU A 171 -17.98 -12.34 -5.15
CA LEU A 171 -16.81 -12.01 -5.95
C LEU A 171 -17.17 -11.11 -7.14
N THR A 172 -18.33 -11.35 -7.74
CA THR A 172 -18.71 -10.73 -9.01
C THR A 172 -19.60 -9.51 -8.88
N ASP A 173 -20.25 -9.31 -7.73
CA ASP A 173 -21.14 -8.18 -7.45
C ASP A 173 -20.81 -7.59 -6.07
N PRO A 174 -20.13 -6.42 -6.03
CA PRO A 174 -19.78 -5.75 -4.78
C PRO A 174 -20.99 -5.45 -3.88
N THR A 175 -22.18 -5.25 -4.46
CA THR A 175 -23.39 -4.90 -3.70
C THR A 175 -23.89 -6.06 -2.84
N VAL A 176 -23.66 -7.30 -3.29
CA VAL A 176 -24.06 -8.51 -2.56
C VAL A 176 -23.21 -8.66 -1.29
N ARG A 177 -21.90 -8.44 -1.39
CA ARG A 177 -20.99 -8.45 -0.24
C ARG A 177 -21.27 -7.31 0.72
N HIS A 178 -21.48 -6.09 0.22
CA HIS A 178 -21.81 -4.95 1.07
C HIS A 178 -23.10 -5.20 1.86
N ARG A 179 -24.16 -5.67 1.20
CA ARG A 179 -25.43 -6.00 1.87
C ARG A 179 -25.25 -7.06 2.94
N TYR A 180 -24.53 -8.14 2.63
CA TYR A 180 -24.23 -9.18 3.62
C TYR A 180 -23.48 -8.61 4.83
N ASN A 181 -22.45 -7.80 4.61
CA ASN A 181 -21.65 -7.21 5.68
C ASN A 181 -22.45 -6.19 6.51
N ASP A 182 -23.34 -5.41 5.90
CA ASP A 182 -24.20 -4.45 6.62
C ASP A 182 -25.26 -5.17 7.46
N GLU A 183 -25.82 -6.27 6.95
CA GLU A 183 -26.72 -7.14 7.71
C GLU A 183 -25.98 -7.82 8.88
N PHE A 184 -24.75 -8.29 8.66
CA PHE A 184 -23.89 -8.81 9.72
C PHE A 184 -23.62 -7.76 10.79
N VAL A 185 -23.16 -6.57 10.41
CA VAL A 185 -22.85 -5.46 11.32
C VAL A 185 -24.09 -5.11 12.16
N SER A 186 -25.26 -5.01 11.53
CA SER A 186 -26.50 -4.69 12.23
C SER A 186 -26.90 -5.75 13.25
N ALA A 187 -26.77 -7.04 12.90
CA ALA A 187 -27.02 -8.15 13.82
C ALA A 187 -25.99 -8.18 14.97
N GLU A 188 -24.73 -7.89 14.66
CA GLU A 188 -23.63 -7.87 15.61
C GLU A 188 -23.76 -6.72 16.61
N LEU A 189 -24.14 -5.53 16.15
CA LEU A 189 -24.43 -4.37 17.01
C LEU A 189 -25.53 -4.69 18.04
N ALA A 190 -26.59 -5.38 17.61
CA ALA A 190 -27.65 -5.81 18.51
C ALA A 190 -27.17 -6.87 19.52
N ARG A 191 -26.34 -7.82 19.07
CA ARG A 191 -25.81 -8.90 19.90
C ARG A 191 -24.81 -8.41 20.94
N CYS A 192 -23.94 -7.47 20.56
CA CYS A 192 -22.82 -6.98 21.35
C CYS A 192 -23.12 -5.63 22.01
N GLY A 193 -24.37 -5.16 21.99
CA GLY A 193 -24.79 -3.91 22.63
C GLY A 193 -24.25 -3.75 24.06
N PRO A 194 -24.51 -4.70 24.97
CA PRO A 194 -24.02 -4.64 26.35
C PRO A 194 -22.49 -4.59 26.47
N PHE A 195 -21.78 -5.26 25.57
CA PHE A 195 -20.31 -5.22 25.54
C PHE A 195 -19.81 -3.81 25.21
N PHE A 196 -20.45 -3.11 24.27
CA PHE A 196 -20.08 -1.76 23.87
C PHE A 196 -20.64 -0.65 24.77
N ASP A 197 -21.58 -0.97 25.66
CA ASP A 197 -22.17 -0.03 26.60
C ASP A 197 -21.19 0.34 27.73
N ASP A 198 -20.23 -0.52 28.04
CA ASP A 198 -19.20 -0.31 29.06
C ASP A 198 -17.81 -0.78 28.60
N LEU A 199 -17.18 0.02 27.75
CA LEU A 199 -15.77 -0.14 27.35
C LEU A 199 -14.93 0.92 28.08
N ASP A 200 -14.09 0.48 29.01
CA ASP A 200 -13.21 1.33 29.81
C ASP A 200 -13.98 2.45 30.55
N GLY A 201 -15.16 2.10 31.11
CA GLY A 201 -16.04 3.02 31.83
C GLY A 201 -16.82 3.98 30.94
N ARG A 202 -16.93 3.68 29.64
CA ARG A 202 -17.58 4.55 28.65
C ARG A 202 -18.41 3.73 27.66
N SER A 203 -19.57 4.28 27.29
CA SER A 203 -20.36 3.78 26.18
C SER A 203 -19.80 4.30 24.86
N LEU A 204 -19.56 3.42 23.88
CA LEU A 204 -19.20 3.82 22.53
C LEU A 204 -20.43 4.27 21.74
N SER A 205 -20.27 5.26 20.86
CA SER A 205 -21.31 5.64 19.90
C SER A 205 -21.50 4.57 18.82
N ASP A 206 -22.66 4.54 18.15
CA ASP A 206 -22.96 3.56 17.10
C ASP A 206 -21.87 3.50 16.01
N GLN A 207 -21.34 4.66 15.59
CA GLN A 207 -20.26 4.75 14.61
C GLN A 207 -18.95 4.13 15.12
N GLN A 208 -18.64 4.30 16.41
CA GLN A 208 -17.45 3.69 17.03
C GLN A 208 -17.64 2.17 17.16
N ARG A 209 -18.84 1.70 17.55
CA ARG A 209 -19.18 0.27 17.62
C ARG A 209 -19.05 -0.39 16.25
N GLU A 210 -19.62 0.24 15.22
CA GLU A 210 -19.51 -0.20 13.83
C GLU A 210 -18.04 -0.29 13.39
N ALA A 211 -17.21 0.70 13.72
CA ALA A 211 -15.78 0.67 13.40
C ALA A 211 -15.02 -0.50 14.08
N CYS A 212 -15.46 -0.91 15.27
CA CYS A 212 -14.93 -2.09 15.96
C CYS A 212 -15.32 -3.39 15.23
N ILE A 213 -16.57 -3.49 14.79
CA ILE A 213 -17.15 -4.68 14.15
C ILE A 213 -16.71 -4.86 12.69
N ARG A 214 -16.48 -3.78 11.95
CA ARG A 214 -16.03 -3.86 10.56
C ARG A 214 -14.57 -4.32 10.49
N LEU A 215 -14.38 -5.57 10.05
CA LEU A 215 -13.09 -6.26 9.94
C LEU A 215 -12.68 -6.45 8.47
N GLU A 216 -12.81 -5.39 7.67
CA GLU A 216 -12.27 -5.38 6.32
C GLU A 216 -10.73 -5.33 6.35
N ASP A 217 -10.08 -5.82 5.29
CA ASP A 217 -8.61 -5.90 5.19
C ASP A 217 -7.93 -4.57 5.55
N ASN A 218 -8.51 -3.45 5.10
CA ASN A 218 -8.09 -2.10 5.43
C ASN A 218 -9.30 -1.27 5.84
N ASN A 219 -9.20 -0.58 6.98
CA ASN A 219 -10.26 0.29 7.47
C ASN A 219 -9.68 1.65 7.90
N LEU A 220 -10.15 2.73 7.27
CA LEU A 220 -9.75 4.10 7.59
C LEU A 220 -10.80 4.76 8.49
N LEU A 221 -10.45 4.96 9.76
CA LEU A 221 -11.27 5.72 10.71
C LEU A 221 -10.92 7.22 10.63
N VAL A 222 -11.79 8.02 10.02
CA VAL A 222 -11.66 9.48 10.01
C VAL A 222 -12.37 10.05 11.23
N ALA A 223 -11.63 10.74 12.10
CA ALA A 223 -12.14 11.14 13.40
C ALA A 223 -11.54 12.47 13.87
N SER A 224 -12.41 13.43 14.18
CA SER A 224 -12.05 14.76 14.68
C SER A 224 -11.35 14.69 16.04
N ALA A 225 -10.71 15.77 16.48
CA ALA A 225 -10.16 15.84 17.84
C ALA A 225 -11.27 15.62 18.87
N GLY A 226 -10.98 14.87 19.95
CA GLY A 226 -11.94 14.58 21.02
C GLY A 226 -13.01 13.52 20.71
N SER A 227 -13.15 13.04 19.48
CA SER A 227 -14.16 12.04 19.07
C SER A 227 -13.94 10.60 19.57
N GLY A 228 -12.97 10.37 20.45
CA GLY A 228 -12.73 9.06 21.06
C GLY A 228 -11.95 8.06 20.20
N LYS A 229 -11.10 8.50 19.27
CA LYS A 229 -10.21 7.64 18.44
C LYS A 229 -9.54 6.50 19.21
N SER A 230 -8.90 6.83 20.34
CA SER A 230 -8.21 5.84 21.16
C SER A 230 -9.19 4.85 21.81
N ALA A 231 -10.38 5.32 22.20
CA ALA A 231 -11.43 4.44 22.73
C ALA A 231 -11.95 3.46 21.66
N THR A 232 -12.10 3.92 20.42
CA THR A 232 -12.44 3.05 19.28
C THR A 232 -11.36 1.99 19.03
N MET A 233 -10.07 2.34 19.09
CA MET A 233 -8.99 1.35 18.95
C MET A 233 -9.01 0.30 20.06
N VAL A 234 -9.14 0.73 21.32
CA VAL A 234 -9.25 -0.19 22.47
C VAL A 234 -10.46 -1.11 22.31
N GLY A 235 -11.62 -0.53 21.97
CA GLY A 235 -12.86 -1.28 21.74
C GLY A 235 -12.74 -2.30 20.61
N LYS A 236 -12.01 -1.97 19.54
CA LYS A 236 -11.78 -2.88 18.42
C LYS A 236 -10.91 -4.08 18.82
N VAL A 237 -9.80 -3.83 19.50
CA VAL A 237 -8.92 -4.91 19.99
C VAL A 237 -9.69 -5.80 20.97
N ALA A 238 -10.38 -5.20 21.94
CA ALA A 238 -11.18 -5.94 22.91
C ALA A 238 -12.27 -6.77 22.23
N TYR A 239 -12.99 -6.20 21.25
CA TYR A 239 -14.03 -6.92 20.50
C TYR A 239 -13.44 -8.13 19.75
N VAL A 240 -12.34 -7.94 19.02
CA VAL A 240 -11.71 -9.03 18.26
C VAL A 240 -11.30 -10.21 19.16
N LEU A 241 -10.79 -9.91 20.35
CA LEU A 241 -10.33 -10.91 21.31
C LEU A 241 -11.49 -11.57 22.07
N ASP A 242 -12.46 -10.79 22.54
CA ASP A 242 -13.67 -11.29 23.21
C ASP A 242 -14.44 -12.27 22.31
N ARG A 243 -14.52 -11.93 21.02
CA ARG A 243 -15.16 -12.76 20.00
C ARG A 243 -14.30 -13.92 19.50
N GLN A 244 -13.06 -14.05 19.97
CA GLN A 244 -12.09 -15.08 19.56
C GLN A 244 -11.86 -15.12 18.05
N LEU A 245 -11.84 -13.94 17.42
CA LEU A 245 -11.65 -13.83 15.97
C LEU A 245 -10.17 -13.88 15.57
N HIS A 246 -9.29 -13.47 16.49
CA HIS A 246 -7.84 -13.54 16.37
C HIS A 246 -7.21 -13.87 17.72
N HIS A 247 -6.02 -14.45 17.68
CA HIS A 247 -5.21 -14.64 18.87
C HIS A 247 -4.49 -13.33 19.27
N PRO A 248 -4.25 -13.07 20.57
CA PRO A 248 -3.57 -11.86 21.04
C PRO A 248 -2.26 -11.55 20.33
N GLU A 249 -1.43 -12.56 20.06
CA GLU A 249 -0.13 -12.47 19.40
C GLU A 249 -0.21 -12.07 17.93
N GLU A 250 -1.39 -12.22 17.30
CA GLU A 250 -1.65 -11.78 15.93
C GLU A 250 -1.94 -10.27 15.84
N ILE A 251 -2.11 -9.59 16.99
CA ILE A 251 -2.51 -8.18 17.05
C ILE A 251 -1.30 -7.28 17.38
N LEU A 252 -1.02 -6.36 16.46
CA LEU A 252 -0.05 -5.28 16.63
C LEU A 252 -0.76 -3.92 16.71
N VAL A 253 -0.54 -3.19 17.79
CA VAL A 253 -1.02 -1.81 17.97
C VAL A 253 0.16 -0.85 18.00
N LEU A 254 0.15 0.14 17.10
CA LEU A 254 1.24 1.11 16.94
C LEU A 254 0.83 2.52 17.35
N ALA A 255 1.70 3.18 18.10
CA ALA A 255 1.61 4.60 18.41
C ALA A 255 2.89 5.35 18.04
N PHE A 256 2.81 6.67 17.87
CA PHE A 256 3.97 7.49 17.54
C PHE A 256 4.90 7.74 18.73
N ASN A 257 4.34 7.91 19.93
CA ASN A 257 5.11 8.21 21.14
C ASN A 257 4.89 7.12 22.21
N LYS A 258 5.84 7.05 23.15
CA LYS A 258 5.84 6.02 24.19
C LYS A 258 4.64 6.16 25.13
N SER A 259 4.29 7.38 25.55
CA SER A 259 3.17 7.61 26.46
C SER A 259 1.84 7.11 25.89
N ALA A 260 1.56 7.34 24.61
CA ALA A 260 0.35 6.83 23.96
C ALA A 260 0.35 5.31 23.82
N ALA A 261 1.51 4.68 23.55
CA ALA A 261 1.62 3.24 23.52
C ALA A 261 1.32 2.61 24.89
N GLU A 262 1.91 3.16 25.97
CA GLU A 262 1.63 2.70 27.34
C GLU A 262 0.17 2.94 27.73
N GLU A 263 -0.40 4.10 27.41
CA GLU A 263 -1.83 4.38 27.67
C GLU A 263 -2.74 3.36 26.96
N LEU A 264 -2.51 3.09 25.68
CA LEU A 264 -3.27 2.09 24.94
C LEU A 264 -3.12 0.70 25.55
N LYS A 265 -1.89 0.33 25.94
CA LYS A 265 -1.58 -0.95 26.58
C LYS A 265 -2.36 -1.11 27.88
N GLU A 266 -2.31 -0.11 28.77
CA GLU A 266 -3.04 -0.13 30.04
C GLU A 266 -4.56 -0.25 29.82
N ARG A 267 -5.11 0.50 28.87
CA ARG A 267 -6.55 0.51 28.60
C ARG A 267 -7.04 -0.81 28.00
N ILE A 268 -6.29 -1.39 27.07
CA ILE A 268 -6.58 -2.73 26.52
C ILE A 268 -6.50 -3.78 27.63
N SER A 269 -5.45 -3.74 28.45
CA SER A 269 -5.26 -4.72 29.54
C SER A 269 -6.40 -4.67 30.56
N ARG A 270 -6.80 -3.45 30.96
CA ARG A 270 -7.95 -3.22 31.84
C ARG A 270 -9.23 -3.79 31.25
N GLN A 271 -9.48 -3.57 29.96
CA GLN A 271 -10.68 -4.08 29.30
C GLN A 271 -10.72 -5.60 29.24
N LEU A 272 -9.57 -6.24 29.07
CA LEU A 272 -9.44 -7.70 29.05
C LEU A 272 -9.36 -8.31 30.45
N GLY A 273 -9.32 -7.50 31.51
CA GLY A 273 -9.20 -7.97 32.89
C GLY A 273 -7.85 -8.64 33.19
N VAL A 274 -6.79 -8.24 32.48
CA VAL A 274 -5.43 -8.78 32.64
C VAL A 274 -4.47 -7.69 33.10
N ASP A 275 -3.39 -8.08 33.77
CA ASP A 275 -2.29 -7.15 34.06
C ASP A 275 -1.59 -6.75 32.76
N ALA A 276 -1.19 -5.48 32.65
CA ALA A 276 -0.48 -4.99 31.46
C ALA A 276 0.84 -5.72 31.19
N ALA A 277 1.47 -6.28 32.22
CA ALA A 277 2.66 -7.13 32.06
C ALA A 277 2.36 -8.45 31.33
N ASN A 278 1.12 -8.93 31.42
CA ASN A 278 0.65 -10.20 30.86
C ASN A 278 -0.16 -10.01 29.57
N LEU A 279 -0.28 -8.78 29.05
CA LEU A 279 -0.93 -8.54 27.77
C LEU A 279 -0.06 -9.12 26.65
N GLU A 280 -0.58 -10.17 26.01
CA GLU A 280 0.09 -10.85 24.89
C GLU A 280 0.05 -10.02 23.59
N CYS A 281 -0.93 -9.12 23.43
CA CYS A 281 -0.98 -8.19 22.30
C CYS A 281 0.24 -7.28 22.27
N ARG A 282 0.86 -7.15 21.09
CA ARG A 282 2.02 -6.27 20.91
C ARG A 282 1.56 -4.82 20.77
N VAL A 283 1.64 -4.06 21.85
CA VAL A 283 1.39 -2.59 21.84
C VAL A 283 2.73 -1.87 21.94
N THR A 284 3.11 -1.12 20.91
CA THR A 284 4.46 -0.53 20.84
C THR A 284 4.53 0.74 19.98
N THR A 285 5.71 1.34 19.87
CA THR A 285 5.96 2.45 18.95
C THR A 285 6.60 1.97 17.66
N PHE A 286 6.50 2.79 16.60
CA PHE A 286 7.17 2.51 15.32
C PHE A 286 8.68 2.26 15.48
N HIS A 287 9.36 3.09 16.29
CA HIS A 287 10.80 2.94 16.54
C HIS A 287 11.12 1.64 17.30
N ALA A 288 10.32 1.30 18.32
CA ALA A 288 10.53 0.08 19.10
C ALA A 288 10.24 -1.18 18.27
N LEU A 289 9.23 -1.15 17.39
CA LEU A 289 8.99 -2.19 16.40
C LEU A 289 10.20 -2.36 15.47
N GLY A 290 10.65 -1.28 14.84
CA GLY A 290 11.77 -1.31 13.90
C GLY A 290 13.06 -1.83 14.54
N ARG A 291 13.38 -1.38 15.76
CA ARG A 291 14.50 -1.88 16.54
C ARG A 291 14.41 -3.39 16.78
N GLY A 292 13.23 -3.87 17.17
CA GLY A 292 13.01 -5.30 17.42
C GLY A 292 13.16 -6.15 16.16
N ILE A 293 12.68 -5.68 15.01
CA ILE A 293 12.86 -6.37 13.73
C ILE A 293 14.35 -6.46 13.36
N ILE A 294 15.12 -5.39 13.55
CA ILE A 294 16.57 -5.41 13.32
C ILE A 294 17.25 -6.41 14.25
N GLU A 295 16.89 -6.42 15.53
CA GLU A 295 17.46 -7.33 16.51
C GLU A 295 17.17 -8.80 16.19
N GLU A 296 15.93 -9.11 15.80
CA GLU A 296 15.51 -10.45 15.40
C GLU A 296 16.24 -10.93 14.14
N THR A 297 16.40 -10.06 13.15
CA THR A 297 17.00 -10.42 11.85
C THR A 297 18.53 -10.41 11.85
N ALA A 298 19.16 -9.51 12.61
CA ALA A 298 20.61 -9.37 12.69
C ALA A 298 21.24 -10.06 13.91
N GLY A 299 20.43 -10.56 14.84
CA GLY A 299 20.86 -11.17 16.10
C GLY A 299 21.41 -10.18 17.14
N ARG A 300 21.29 -8.88 16.90
CA ARG A 300 21.74 -7.81 17.80
C ARG A 300 20.99 -6.51 17.53
N PRO A 301 20.75 -5.66 18.55
CA PRO A 301 20.10 -4.37 18.34
C PRO A 301 20.94 -3.48 17.41
N PRO A 302 20.31 -2.51 16.72
CA PRO A 302 21.02 -1.54 15.90
C PRO A 302 22.02 -0.77 16.78
N GLN A 303 23.28 -0.72 16.33
CA GLN A 303 24.29 0.10 16.95
C GLN A 303 24.13 1.53 16.45
N LEU A 304 23.90 2.45 17.38
CA LEU A 304 24.03 3.87 17.09
C LEU A 304 25.50 4.15 16.81
N ALA A 305 25.75 5.11 15.93
CA ALA A 305 27.11 5.54 15.67
C ALA A 305 27.68 6.23 16.93
N ASP A 306 28.99 6.07 17.17
CA ASP A 306 29.67 6.53 18.39
C ASP A 306 29.53 8.04 18.65
N TRP A 307 29.16 8.80 17.62
CA TRP A 307 29.00 10.25 17.67
C TRP A 307 27.59 10.73 18.04
N VAL A 308 26.59 9.84 18.09
CA VAL A 308 25.17 10.22 18.33
C VAL A 308 24.96 10.87 19.71
N ASP A 309 25.69 10.43 20.73
CA ASP A 309 25.60 10.99 22.08
C ASP A 309 26.46 12.25 22.27
N HIS A 310 27.22 12.66 21.26
CA HIS A 310 28.02 13.87 21.30
C HIS A 310 27.25 15.07 20.72
N PRO A 311 27.07 16.17 21.48
CA PRO A 311 26.31 17.35 21.03
C PRO A 311 26.79 17.99 19.71
N ALA A 312 28.03 17.71 19.29
CA ALA A 312 28.60 18.17 18.02
C ALA A 312 29.13 17.00 17.15
N GLY A 313 28.78 15.76 17.49
CA GLY A 313 29.29 14.56 16.83
C GLY A 313 28.84 14.47 15.37
N GLU A 314 27.55 14.67 15.13
CA GLU A 314 26.98 14.67 13.77
C GLU A 314 27.65 15.71 12.88
N ALA A 315 27.73 16.97 13.33
CA ALA A 315 28.33 18.05 12.57
C ALA A 315 29.80 17.76 12.21
N LYS A 316 30.58 17.21 13.15
CA LYS A 316 31.98 16.82 12.89
C LYS A 316 32.11 15.72 11.84
N VAL A 317 31.22 14.72 11.89
CA VAL A 317 31.25 13.61 10.93
C VAL A 317 30.90 14.11 9.53
N ILE A 318 29.87 14.95 9.42
CA ILE A 318 29.52 15.55 8.12
C ILE A 318 30.65 16.47 7.65
N GLU A 319 31.28 17.26 8.54
CA GLU A 319 32.44 18.09 8.19
C GLU A 319 33.59 17.25 7.63
N GLN A 320 33.90 16.13 8.30
CA GLN A 320 34.92 15.21 7.84
C GLN A 320 34.57 14.63 6.45
N ILE A 321 33.33 14.20 6.23
CA ILE A 321 32.86 13.70 4.92
C ILE A 321 33.02 14.78 3.84
N ILE A 322 32.66 16.02 4.15
CA ILE A 322 32.81 17.14 3.21
C ILE A 322 34.28 17.37 2.91
N GLU A 323 35.16 17.44 3.90
CA GLU A 323 36.61 17.61 3.70
C GLU A 323 37.19 16.49 2.83
N GLU A 324 36.84 15.23 3.11
CA GLU A 324 37.26 14.08 2.30
C GLU A 324 36.76 14.17 0.84
N LEU A 325 35.51 14.60 0.63
CA LEU A 325 34.93 14.77 -0.72
C LEU A 325 35.51 15.99 -1.45
N LEU A 326 35.84 17.08 -0.74
CA LEU A 326 36.52 18.24 -1.33
C LEU A 326 37.88 17.86 -1.90
N ASP A 327 38.61 16.98 -1.21
CA ASP A 327 39.94 16.52 -1.64
C ASP A 327 39.88 15.43 -2.72
N SER A 328 38.86 14.57 -2.70
CA SER A 328 38.79 13.37 -3.55
C SER A 328 37.89 13.48 -4.78
N ASP A 329 36.92 14.41 -4.81
CA ASP A 329 35.96 14.58 -5.89
C ASP A 329 35.93 16.05 -6.41
N PRO A 330 36.59 16.32 -7.56
CA PRO A 330 36.63 17.66 -8.15
C PRO A 330 35.25 18.23 -8.53
N GLU A 331 34.27 17.37 -8.86
CA GLU A 331 32.92 17.81 -9.20
C GLU A 331 32.18 18.25 -7.94
N PHE A 332 32.25 17.44 -6.87
CA PHE A 332 31.73 17.83 -5.56
C PHE A 332 32.36 19.13 -5.07
N ALA A 333 33.68 19.27 -5.19
CA ALA A 333 34.39 20.50 -4.79
C ALA A 333 33.88 21.74 -5.52
N ARG A 334 33.68 21.65 -6.83
CA ARG A 334 33.09 22.75 -7.62
C ARG A 334 31.67 23.07 -7.15
N LEU A 335 30.82 22.07 -6.99
CA LEU A 335 29.42 22.25 -6.55
C LEU A 335 29.33 22.82 -5.14
N TRP A 336 30.23 22.41 -4.23
CA TRP A 336 30.29 22.92 -2.87
C TRP A 336 30.69 24.39 -2.84
N VAL A 337 31.70 24.78 -3.63
CA VAL A 337 32.08 26.20 -3.78
C VAL A 337 30.94 27.01 -4.39
N ASP A 338 30.30 26.51 -5.46
CA ASP A 338 29.16 27.16 -6.08
C ASP A 338 28.01 27.36 -5.08
N LEU A 339 27.70 26.36 -4.25
CA LEU A 339 26.69 26.45 -3.20
C LEU A 339 27.02 27.58 -2.21
N LEU A 340 28.26 27.63 -1.71
CA LEU A 340 28.68 28.64 -0.74
C LEU A 340 28.71 30.07 -1.32
N VAL A 341 29.02 30.21 -2.62
CA VAL A 341 29.11 31.50 -3.32
C VAL A 341 27.74 31.99 -3.77
N LEU A 342 26.89 31.11 -4.32
CA LEU A 342 25.59 31.47 -4.88
C LEU A 342 24.47 31.51 -3.82
N HIS A 343 24.62 30.73 -2.75
CA HIS A 343 23.67 30.68 -1.64
C HIS A 343 24.35 30.99 -0.29
N PRO A 344 24.96 32.18 -0.14
CA PRO A 344 25.54 32.57 1.14
C PRO A 344 24.44 32.62 2.20
N LYS A 345 24.70 32.06 3.39
CA LYS A 345 23.76 32.13 4.51
C LYS A 345 23.41 33.59 4.78
N ALA A 346 22.12 33.92 4.67
CA ALA A 346 21.62 35.22 5.11
C ALA A 346 21.89 35.39 6.60
N ASP A 347 22.31 36.58 7.01
CA ASP A 347 22.44 36.88 8.44
C ASP A 347 21.08 36.78 9.12
N ILE A 348 21.09 36.29 10.35
CA ILE A 348 19.91 36.34 11.21
C ILE A 348 19.61 37.83 11.49
N PRO A 349 18.41 38.35 11.15
CA PRO A 349 18.06 39.74 11.41
C PRO A 349 18.15 40.08 12.90
N ALA A 350 18.48 41.33 13.22
CA ALA A 350 18.59 41.81 14.61
C ALA A 350 17.30 41.60 15.42
N GLU A 351 16.15 41.56 14.73
CA GLU A 351 14.79 41.36 15.28
C GLU A 351 14.57 39.99 15.92
N VAL A 352 15.41 38.99 15.59
CA VAL A 352 15.33 37.64 16.14
C VAL A 352 15.99 37.54 17.53
N PHE A 353 16.81 38.54 17.90
CA PHE A 353 17.55 38.54 19.16
C PHE A 353 16.82 39.33 20.24
N ASP A 354 16.75 38.76 21.45
CA ASP A 354 16.11 39.41 22.61
C ASP A 354 16.79 40.74 22.98
N THR A 355 18.10 40.87 22.74
CA THR A 355 18.85 42.09 23.01
C THR A 355 19.83 42.47 21.91
N LYS A 356 20.14 43.77 21.82
CA LYS A 356 21.17 44.31 20.92
C LYS A 356 22.56 43.73 21.22
N ALA A 357 22.86 43.45 22.49
CA ALA A 357 24.13 42.87 22.92
C ALA A 357 24.30 41.42 22.40
N ASP A 358 23.21 40.65 22.34
CA ASP A 358 23.25 39.27 21.81
C ASP A 358 23.48 39.25 20.30
N HIS A 359 22.86 40.17 19.56
CA HIS A 359 23.11 40.35 18.14
C HIS A 359 24.57 40.79 17.85
N GLU A 360 25.09 41.74 18.63
CA GLU A 360 26.50 42.18 18.52
C GLU A 360 27.48 41.04 18.86
N ARG A 361 27.13 40.20 19.84
CA ARG A 361 27.90 38.99 20.18
C ARG A 361 27.87 37.95 19.06
N TYR A 362 26.71 37.70 18.45
CA TYR A 362 26.58 36.83 17.26
C TYR A 362 27.47 37.29 16.10
N LEU A 363 27.42 38.59 15.76
CA LEU A 363 28.23 39.18 14.69
C LEU A 363 29.74 39.09 14.98
N SER A 364 30.16 39.28 16.23
CA SER A 364 31.58 39.19 16.61
C SER A 364 32.12 37.76 16.53
N VAL A 365 31.35 36.77 16.98
CA VAL A 365 31.70 35.34 16.86
C VAL A 365 31.79 34.90 15.39
N ARG A 366 30.86 35.36 14.54
CA ARG A 366 30.88 35.07 13.10
C ARG A 366 32.12 35.65 12.42
N ARG A 367 32.48 36.90 12.75
CA ARG A 367 33.68 37.56 12.21
C ARG A 367 34.98 36.90 12.65
N GLN A 368 35.06 36.39 13.87
CA GLN A 368 36.25 35.72 14.38
C GLN A 368 36.47 34.31 13.81
N LYS A 369 35.41 33.55 13.52
CA LYS A 369 35.56 32.13 13.18
C LYS A 369 35.98 31.83 11.74
N GLY A 370 35.89 32.76 10.79
CA GLY A 370 36.59 32.76 9.48
C GLY A 370 36.45 31.53 8.54
N ARG A 371 35.91 30.42 9.01
CA ARG A 371 35.71 29.16 8.30
C ARG A 371 34.23 28.81 8.42
N ALA A 372 33.56 28.69 7.29
CA ALA A 372 32.21 28.18 7.23
C ALA A 372 32.25 26.68 7.59
N THR A 373 31.97 26.37 8.85
CA THR A 373 31.72 25.00 9.34
C THR A 373 30.25 24.63 9.12
N ILE A 374 29.88 23.35 9.13
CA ILE A 374 28.48 22.92 8.93
C ILE A 374 27.56 23.44 10.03
N GLY A 375 28.09 23.65 11.24
CA GLY A 375 27.39 24.36 12.32
C GLY A 375 26.96 25.80 11.95
N THR A 376 27.44 26.35 10.83
CA THR A 376 26.93 27.62 10.28
C THR A 376 25.77 27.44 9.31
N LEU A 377 25.47 26.24 8.80
CA LEU A 377 24.34 25.97 7.89
C LEU A 377 23.13 25.34 8.61
N ALA A 378 23.34 24.58 9.68
CA ALA A 378 22.24 24.04 10.49
C ALA A 378 21.60 25.14 11.35
N GLY A 379 20.34 25.47 11.08
CA GLY A 379 19.53 26.30 11.95
C GLY A 379 19.18 25.53 13.22
N THR A 380 19.66 25.99 14.36
CA THR A 380 19.00 25.78 15.65
C THR A 380 18.01 26.90 15.89
#